data_AF-F5XJB1-F1
#
_entry.id   AF-F5XJB1-F1
#
_cell.length_a   1.000
_cell.length_b   1.000
_cell.length_c   1.000
_cell.angle_alpha   90.00
_cell.angle_beta   90.00
_cell.angle_gamma   90.00
#
_symmetry.space_group_name_H-M   'P 1'
#
loop_
_entity.id
_entity.type
_entity.pdbx_description
1 polymer ?
#
loop_
_entity_poly.entity_id
_entity_poly.type
_entity_poly.pdbx_seq_one_letter_code
_entity_poly.pdbx_strand_id
1 'polypeptide(L)'
;MGSARASRRRYSIGIAMDWLFFVFAGLAAIWLAYLSLTETFDLGWWGLLFALVFWGLLAYLVLPRLHSILTTIYVPDYFIGRARTSDGLLGDPVNLALMGTGEQITQALEQAGWTKADPITAASAWRIATSTVRRQSYREAPVSPLLLFGRQQDFAYQQEVDGNPAQRHHVRFWECPEGWLLPGGHRVDWLAAGTFDTAVGLSLFTFQVTHRIDANTDIERDYIVETVVDADPRVVVDVIKGFSSGYHARNGGGDTIHTDGDLPIIDVRALPLREEDAPVREGTPR
;
A
#
# COMPACT_ATOMS: atom_id res chain seq x y z
N MET A 1 -32.32 -16.55 26.83
CA MET A 1 -32.08 -16.75 25.38
C MET A 1 -32.73 -15.66 24.48
N GLY A 2 -32.84 -14.39 24.91
CA GLY A 2 -33.50 -13.33 24.11
C GLY A 2 -32.57 -12.20 23.58
N SER A 3 -31.38 -12.02 24.14
CA SER A 3 -30.50 -10.88 23.83
C SER A 3 -29.65 -11.06 22.54
N ALA A 4 -29.20 -12.29 22.25
CA ALA A 4 -28.33 -12.56 21.10
C ALA A 4 -29.02 -12.42 19.73
N ARG A 5 -30.36 -12.57 19.65
CA ARG A 5 -31.11 -12.37 18.40
C ARG A 5 -31.29 -10.89 18.04
N ALA A 6 -31.40 -10.01 19.04
CA ALA A 6 -31.59 -8.58 18.81
C ALA A 6 -30.30 -7.89 18.34
N SER A 7 -29.12 -8.28 18.86
CA SER A 7 -27.84 -7.74 18.39
C SER A 7 -27.50 -8.20 16.98
N ARG A 8 -27.73 -9.49 16.64
CA ARG A 8 -27.57 -10.01 15.27
C ARG A 8 -28.45 -9.29 14.24
N ARG A 9 -29.71 -8.97 14.60
CA ARG A 9 -30.65 -8.31 13.69
C ARG A 9 -30.31 -6.84 13.48
N ARG A 10 -29.84 -6.13 14.51
CA ARG A 10 -29.32 -4.75 14.37
C ARG A 10 -28.03 -4.69 13.55
N TYR A 11 -27.12 -5.65 13.73
CA TYR A 11 -25.91 -5.77 12.92
C TYR A 11 -26.24 -6.02 11.44
N SER A 12 -27.21 -6.90 11.16
CA SER A 12 -27.70 -7.17 9.81
C SER A 12 -28.39 -5.97 9.15
N ILE A 13 -29.18 -5.18 9.89
CA ILE A 13 -29.81 -3.96 9.37
C ILE A 13 -28.76 -2.87 9.13
N GLY A 14 -27.78 -2.72 10.04
CA GLY A 14 -26.66 -1.79 9.85
C GLY A 14 -25.89 -2.08 8.57
N ILE A 15 -25.49 -3.35 8.37
CA ILE A 15 -24.81 -3.77 7.14
C ILE A 15 -25.66 -3.51 5.90
N ALA A 16 -26.96 -3.81 5.95
CA ALA A 16 -27.85 -3.57 4.81
C ALA A 16 -28.02 -2.07 4.51
N MET A 17 -28.08 -1.23 5.53
CA MET A 17 -28.13 0.23 5.39
C MET A 17 -26.82 0.78 4.85
N ASP A 18 -25.69 0.31 5.36
CA ASP A 18 -24.36 0.70 4.88
C ASP A 18 -24.20 0.35 3.40
N TRP A 19 -24.61 -0.86 2.99
CA TRP A 19 -24.66 -1.27 1.59
C TRP A 19 -25.58 -0.40 0.75
N LEU A 20 -26.77 -0.07 1.26
CA LEU A 20 -27.73 0.80 0.56
C LEU A 20 -27.13 2.19 0.33
N PHE A 21 -26.58 2.84 1.36
CA PHE A 21 -25.96 4.15 1.24
C PHE A 21 -24.74 4.13 0.34
N PHE A 22 -23.96 3.06 0.40
CA PHE A 22 -22.79 2.87 -0.43
C PHE A 22 -23.14 2.79 -1.93
N VAL A 23 -24.13 1.96 -2.28
CA VAL A 23 -24.63 1.83 -3.66
C VAL A 23 -25.30 3.13 -4.11
N PHE A 24 -26.16 3.72 -3.27
CA PHE A 24 -26.83 4.99 -3.58
C PHE A 24 -25.83 6.10 -3.87
N ALA A 25 -24.80 6.25 -3.03
CA ALA A 25 -23.79 7.27 -3.22
C ALA A 25 -22.91 6.99 -4.46
N GLY A 26 -22.72 5.72 -4.84
CA GLY A 26 -22.14 5.36 -6.14
C GLY A 26 -23.00 5.82 -7.32
N LEU A 27 -24.31 5.54 -7.30
CA LEU A 27 -25.25 5.99 -8.34
C LEU A 27 -25.37 7.52 -8.41
N ALA A 28 -25.40 8.19 -7.26
CA ALA A 28 -25.43 9.65 -7.19
C ALA A 28 -24.16 10.28 -7.77
N ALA A 29 -22.99 9.67 -7.53
CA ALA A 29 -21.73 10.10 -8.11
C ALA A 29 -21.74 9.96 -9.64
N ILE A 30 -22.26 8.84 -10.18
CA ILE A 30 -22.42 8.63 -11.63
C ILE A 30 -23.36 9.68 -12.22
N TRP A 31 -24.48 9.96 -11.56
CA TRP A 31 -25.45 10.96 -11.99
C TRP A 31 -24.84 12.37 -12.00
N LEU A 32 -24.12 12.75 -10.94
CA LEU A 32 -23.42 14.03 -10.86
C LEU A 32 -22.37 14.17 -11.97
N ALA A 33 -21.64 13.10 -12.26
CA ALA A 33 -20.69 13.07 -13.38
C ALA A 33 -21.41 13.27 -14.72
N TYR A 34 -22.53 12.57 -14.97
CA TYR A 34 -23.33 12.73 -16.19
C TYR A 34 -23.81 14.18 -16.37
N LEU A 35 -24.42 14.78 -15.34
CA LEU A 35 -24.87 16.18 -15.39
C LEU A 35 -23.71 17.15 -15.69
N SER A 36 -22.56 16.96 -15.03
CA SER A 36 -21.39 17.81 -15.25
C SER A 36 -20.88 17.72 -16.69
N LEU A 37 -20.91 16.52 -17.28
CA LEU A 37 -20.51 16.28 -18.66
C LEU A 37 -21.45 16.93 -19.66
N THR A 38 -22.77 16.83 -19.47
CA THR A 38 -23.75 17.41 -20.40
C THR A 38 -23.70 18.94 -20.40
N GLU A 39 -23.50 19.56 -19.24
CA GLU A 39 -23.44 21.02 -19.10
C GLU A 39 -22.11 21.60 -19.61
N THR A 40 -21.04 20.80 -19.67
CA THR A 40 -19.70 21.25 -20.12
C THR A 40 -19.70 21.78 -21.57
N PHE A 41 -20.59 21.27 -22.43
CA PHE A 41 -20.59 21.60 -23.86
C PHE A 41 -21.26 22.94 -24.20
N ASP A 42 -22.00 23.54 -23.28
CA ASP A 42 -22.78 24.77 -23.51
C ASP A 42 -22.10 26.05 -22.95
N LEU A 43 -20.95 25.91 -22.27
CA LEU A 43 -20.43 26.94 -21.35
C LEU A 43 -19.13 27.65 -21.79
N GLY A 44 -18.69 27.51 -23.04
CA GLY A 44 -17.48 28.19 -23.54
C GLY A 44 -16.23 27.90 -22.68
N TRP A 45 -15.47 28.93 -22.27
CA TRP A 45 -14.26 28.76 -21.44
C TRP A 45 -14.53 28.17 -20.04
N TRP A 46 -15.74 28.35 -19.48
CA TRP A 46 -16.12 27.71 -18.22
C TRP A 46 -16.24 26.19 -18.36
N GLY A 47 -16.44 25.68 -19.58
CA GLY A 47 -16.41 24.25 -19.88
C GLY A 47 -15.11 23.57 -19.45
N LEU A 48 -13.96 24.27 -19.51
CA LEU A 48 -12.69 23.71 -19.02
C LEU A 48 -12.69 23.48 -17.50
N LEU A 49 -13.25 24.42 -16.73
CA LEU A 49 -13.38 24.26 -15.29
C LEU A 49 -14.35 23.11 -14.96
N PHE A 50 -15.48 23.03 -15.66
CA PHE A 50 -16.43 21.92 -15.48
C PHE A 50 -15.81 20.58 -15.86
N ALA A 51 -15.00 20.51 -16.92
CA ALA A 51 -14.27 19.31 -17.30
C ALA A 51 -13.28 18.86 -16.20
N LEU A 52 -12.57 19.80 -15.56
CA LEU A 52 -11.68 19.50 -14.44
C LEU A 52 -12.45 19.01 -13.19
N VAL A 53 -13.58 19.66 -12.88
CA VAL A 53 -14.46 19.22 -11.77
C VAL A 53 -15.04 17.84 -12.05
N PHE A 54 -15.53 17.61 -13.28
CA PHE A 54 -16.02 16.31 -13.73
C PHE A 54 -14.94 15.24 -13.62
N TRP A 55 -13.73 15.51 -14.12
CA TRP A 55 -12.60 14.59 -13.98
C TRP A 55 -12.31 14.28 -12.52
N GLY A 56 -12.27 15.30 -11.65
CA GLY A 56 -12.05 15.12 -10.22
C GLY A 56 -13.11 14.22 -9.57
N LEU A 57 -14.39 14.45 -9.88
CA LEU A 57 -15.50 13.63 -9.40
C LEU A 57 -15.41 12.20 -9.94
N LEU A 58 -15.14 12.03 -11.22
CA LEU A 58 -15.03 10.71 -11.84
C LEU A 58 -13.87 9.91 -11.25
N ALA A 59 -12.68 10.51 -11.19
CA ALA A 59 -11.44 9.85 -10.80
C ALA A 59 -11.32 9.59 -9.30
N TYR A 60 -11.82 10.48 -8.45
CA TYR A 60 -11.63 10.40 -7.00
C TYR A 60 -12.89 10.00 -6.23
N LEU A 61 -14.08 10.01 -6.85
CA LEU A 61 -15.33 9.60 -6.21
C LEU A 61 -15.98 8.40 -6.91
N VAL A 62 -16.25 8.48 -8.21
CA VAL A 62 -17.06 7.49 -8.95
C VAL A 62 -16.31 6.18 -9.16
N LEU A 63 -15.15 6.23 -9.83
CA LEU A 63 -14.39 5.03 -10.21
C LEU A 63 -13.91 4.22 -8.99
N PRO A 64 -13.33 4.82 -7.93
CA PRO A 64 -12.93 4.07 -6.74
C PRO A 64 -14.12 3.38 -6.06
N ARG A 65 -15.28 4.03 -5.99
CA ARG A 65 -16.52 3.43 -5.47
C ARG A 65 -16.97 2.25 -6.30
N LEU A 66 -16.97 2.39 -7.63
CA LEU A 66 -17.36 1.32 -8.53
C LEU A 66 -16.41 0.12 -8.40
N HIS A 67 -15.09 0.35 -8.38
CA HIS A 67 -14.12 -0.71 -8.14
C HIS A 67 -14.36 -1.40 -6.81
N SER A 68 -14.54 -0.65 -5.71
CA SER A 68 -14.79 -1.22 -4.38
C SER A 68 -16.02 -2.15 -4.37
N ILE A 69 -17.11 -1.77 -5.03
CA ILE A 69 -18.30 -2.62 -5.16
C ILE A 69 -17.95 -3.91 -5.90
N LEU A 70 -17.29 -3.78 -7.05
CA LEU A 70 -17.00 -4.93 -7.91
C LEU A 70 -15.97 -5.87 -7.26
N THR A 71 -14.89 -5.33 -6.69
CA THR A 71 -13.80 -6.10 -6.06
C THR A 71 -14.30 -6.89 -4.87
N THR A 72 -15.30 -6.40 -4.13
CA THR A 72 -15.96 -7.15 -3.06
C THR A 72 -16.61 -8.45 -3.55
N ILE A 73 -16.95 -8.54 -4.85
CA ILE A 73 -17.60 -9.72 -5.44
C ILE A 73 -16.57 -10.73 -5.95
N TYR A 74 -15.46 -10.28 -6.57
CA TYR A 74 -14.54 -11.17 -7.28
C TYR A 74 -13.12 -11.25 -6.71
N VAL A 75 -12.70 -10.31 -5.85
CA VAL A 75 -11.38 -10.35 -5.22
C VAL A 75 -11.49 -11.07 -3.87
N PRO A 76 -10.79 -12.19 -3.68
CA PRO A 76 -10.84 -12.91 -2.42
C PRO A 76 -10.26 -12.09 -1.26
N ASP A 77 -10.72 -12.38 -0.06
CA ASP A 77 -10.24 -11.78 1.20
C ASP A 77 -9.07 -12.53 1.86
N TYR A 78 -8.75 -13.73 1.38
CA TYR A 78 -7.59 -14.51 1.82
C TYR A 78 -6.29 -14.07 1.13
N PHE A 79 -5.16 -14.46 1.72
CA PHE A 79 -3.83 -14.13 1.22
C PHE A 79 -3.52 -14.85 -0.10
N ILE A 80 -3.15 -14.07 -1.12
CA ILE A 80 -2.79 -14.56 -2.47
C ILE A 80 -1.43 -14.01 -2.95
N GLY A 81 -0.55 -13.61 -2.04
CA GLY A 81 0.76 -13.04 -2.40
C GLY A 81 0.69 -11.64 -3.01
N ARG A 82 -0.45 -10.93 -2.88
CA ARG A 82 -0.62 -9.55 -3.34
C ARG A 82 -1.30 -8.69 -2.31
N ALA A 83 -0.82 -7.47 -2.16
CA ALA A 83 -1.51 -6.44 -1.40
C ALA A 83 -2.74 -5.93 -2.18
N ARG A 84 -3.64 -5.22 -1.50
CA ARG A 84 -4.83 -4.60 -2.12
C ARG A 84 -4.84 -3.10 -1.94
N THR A 85 -5.32 -2.37 -2.93
CA THR A 85 -5.61 -0.93 -2.77
C THR A 85 -6.82 -0.74 -1.84
N SER A 86 -7.05 0.49 -1.40
CA SER A 86 -8.22 0.83 -0.57
C SER A 86 -9.56 0.58 -1.28
N ASP A 87 -9.59 0.60 -2.61
CA ASP A 87 -10.74 0.22 -3.45
C ASP A 87 -10.76 -1.27 -3.85
N GLY A 88 -9.89 -2.08 -3.25
CA GLY A 88 -9.89 -3.54 -3.34
C GLY A 88 -9.25 -4.12 -4.60
N LEU A 89 -8.64 -3.30 -5.47
CA LEU A 89 -7.87 -3.79 -6.61
C LEU A 89 -6.60 -4.49 -6.13
N LEU A 90 -6.11 -5.45 -6.93
CA LEU A 90 -4.83 -6.12 -6.64
C LEU A 90 -3.68 -5.12 -6.84
N GLY A 91 -3.09 -4.69 -5.72
CA GLY A 91 -1.92 -3.83 -5.64
C GLY A 91 -0.63 -4.61 -5.76
N ASP A 92 0.44 -4.11 -5.17
CA ASP A 92 1.80 -4.63 -5.41
C ASP A 92 1.99 -6.10 -4.96
N PRO A 93 2.91 -6.85 -5.59
CA PRO A 93 3.31 -8.17 -5.13
C PRO A 93 3.87 -8.10 -3.71
N VAL A 94 3.52 -9.09 -2.88
CA VAL A 94 4.27 -9.38 -1.68
C VAL A 94 5.50 -10.16 -2.11
N ASN A 95 6.64 -9.48 -2.19
CA ASN A 95 7.89 -9.99 -2.78
C ASN A 95 9.02 -10.11 -1.75
N LEU A 96 8.77 -9.80 -0.48
CA LEU A 96 9.72 -9.94 0.62
C LEU A 96 9.03 -10.49 1.86
N ALA A 97 9.78 -11.22 2.68
CA ALA A 97 9.40 -11.59 4.03
C ALA A 97 10.56 -11.33 4.99
N LEU A 98 10.26 -11.14 6.28
CA LEU A 98 11.28 -10.86 7.28
C LEU A 98 11.04 -11.65 8.57
N MET A 99 12.16 -11.97 9.23
CA MET A 99 12.21 -12.55 10.57
C MET A 99 12.85 -11.55 11.53
N GLY A 100 12.20 -11.29 12.66
CA GLY A 100 12.62 -10.31 13.66
C GLY A 100 11.52 -9.36 14.09
N THR A 101 11.87 -8.50 15.04
CA THR A 101 10.99 -7.45 15.56
C THR A 101 10.89 -6.27 14.59
N GLY A 102 9.82 -5.47 14.72
CA GLY A 102 9.66 -4.26 13.90
C GLY A 102 10.83 -3.28 14.10
N GLU A 103 11.35 -3.19 15.32
CA GLU A 103 12.48 -2.34 15.70
C GLU A 103 13.78 -2.79 15.00
N GLN A 104 14.04 -4.10 14.94
CA GLN A 104 15.19 -4.64 14.20
C GLN A 104 15.07 -4.36 12.70
N ILE A 105 13.88 -4.47 12.13
CA ILE A 105 13.63 -4.17 10.72
C ILE A 105 13.86 -2.68 10.45
N THR A 106 13.32 -1.80 11.28
CA THR A 106 13.50 -0.35 11.14
C THR A 106 14.97 0.04 11.25
N GLN A 107 15.70 -0.58 12.18
CA GLN A 107 17.12 -0.36 12.35
C GLN A 107 17.92 -0.82 11.12
N ALA A 108 17.63 -2.00 10.58
CA ALA A 108 18.30 -2.53 9.40
C ALA A 108 18.12 -1.61 8.18
N LEU A 109 16.89 -1.13 7.96
CA LEU A 109 16.55 -0.20 6.88
C LEU A 109 17.25 1.15 7.04
N GLU A 110 17.25 1.73 8.25
CA GLU A 110 17.91 3.01 8.52
C GLU A 110 19.43 2.92 8.33
N GLN A 111 20.06 1.82 8.75
CA GLN A 111 21.48 1.56 8.51
C GLN A 111 21.80 1.43 7.01
N ALA A 112 20.86 0.87 6.24
CA ALA A 112 20.91 0.79 4.79
C ALA A 112 20.55 2.11 4.06
N GLY A 113 20.32 3.21 4.81
CA GLY A 113 20.06 4.53 4.24
C GLY A 113 18.62 4.77 3.78
N TRP A 114 17.70 3.88 4.14
CA TRP A 114 16.27 4.05 3.87
C TRP A 114 15.65 5.05 4.84
N THR A 115 14.70 5.84 4.35
CA THR A 115 14.00 6.86 5.13
C THR A 115 12.55 6.44 5.39
N LYS A 116 12.09 6.52 6.63
CA LYS A 116 10.70 6.21 6.99
C LYS A 116 9.75 7.23 6.36
N ALA A 117 8.67 6.76 5.74
CA ALA A 117 7.63 7.62 5.19
C ALA A 117 6.73 8.19 6.29
N ASP A 118 6.35 9.47 6.16
CA ASP A 118 5.41 10.12 7.07
C ASP A 118 4.01 9.48 6.96
N PRO A 119 3.24 9.43 8.06
CA PRO A 119 1.85 8.99 8.01
C PRO A 119 0.99 10.00 7.24
N ILE A 120 -0.07 9.50 6.60
CA ILE A 120 -1.06 10.35 5.92
C ILE A 120 -1.85 11.13 6.98
N THR A 121 -1.49 12.40 7.13
CA THR A 121 -2.12 13.38 8.01
C THR A 121 -2.44 14.68 7.26
N ALA A 122 -3.31 15.53 7.80
CA ALA A 122 -3.57 16.85 7.22
C ALA A 122 -2.28 17.70 7.07
N ALA A 123 -1.36 17.57 8.03
CA ALA A 123 -0.05 18.22 7.97
C ALA A 123 0.80 17.70 6.80
N SER A 124 0.89 16.38 6.62
CA SER A 124 1.61 15.78 5.50
C SER A 124 0.98 16.13 4.15
N ALA A 125 -0.36 16.18 4.05
CA ALA A 125 -1.08 16.58 2.84
C ALA A 125 -0.79 18.04 2.47
N TRP A 126 -0.76 18.94 3.45
CA TRP A 126 -0.34 20.32 3.26
C TRP A 126 1.13 20.42 2.83
N ARG A 127 2.00 19.61 3.42
CA ARG A 127 3.43 19.54 3.05
C ARG A 127 3.61 19.06 1.60
N ILE A 128 2.87 18.03 1.16
CA ILE A 128 2.84 17.58 -0.25
C ILE A 128 2.40 18.73 -1.17
N ALA A 129 1.29 19.41 -0.84
CA ALA A 129 0.78 20.49 -1.67
C ALA A 129 1.79 21.64 -1.81
N THR A 130 2.39 22.05 -0.69
CA THR A 130 3.37 23.14 -0.67
C THR A 130 4.70 22.75 -1.32
N SER A 131 5.20 21.53 -1.13
CA SER A 131 6.43 21.05 -1.77
C SER A 131 6.26 20.93 -3.30
N THR A 132 5.11 20.46 -3.76
CA THR A 132 4.77 20.37 -5.18
C THR A 132 4.75 21.75 -5.85
N VAL A 133 4.08 22.73 -5.23
CA VAL A 133 4.02 24.12 -5.73
C VAL A 133 5.40 24.76 -5.75
N ARG A 134 6.23 24.49 -4.73
CA ARG A 134 7.60 25.03 -4.61
C ARG A 134 8.65 24.24 -5.40
N ARG A 135 8.27 23.13 -6.04
CA ARG A 135 9.18 22.18 -6.72
C ARG A 135 10.33 21.72 -5.82
N GLN A 136 10.02 21.46 -4.55
CA GLN A 136 10.95 20.95 -3.56
C GLN A 136 10.73 19.44 -3.37
N SER A 137 11.81 18.69 -3.20
CA SER A 137 11.73 17.28 -2.79
C SER A 137 11.14 17.17 -1.37
N TYR A 138 10.28 16.17 -1.17
CA TYR A 138 9.77 15.76 0.14
C TYR A 138 10.15 14.29 0.34
N ARG A 139 11.33 14.06 0.91
CA ARG A 139 11.92 12.73 1.08
C ARG A 139 11.13 11.79 1.98
N GLU A 140 10.35 12.33 2.91
CA GLU A 140 9.49 11.56 3.81
C GLU A 140 8.02 11.54 3.33
N ALA A 141 7.75 11.88 2.06
CA ALA A 141 6.39 11.95 1.53
C ALA A 141 5.59 10.65 1.82
N PRO A 142 4.36 10.75 2.33
CA PRO A 142 3.50 9.59 2.56
C PRO A 142 3.27 8.76 1.30
N VAL A 143 3.17 7.44 1.49
CA VAL A 143 2.77 6.51 0.43
C VAL A 143 1.30 6.16 0.54
N SER A 144 0.64 5.95 -0.60
CA SER A 144 -0.74 5.45 -0.63
C SER A 144 -0.89 4.15 0.18
N PRO A 145 -2.01 3.98 0.90
CA PRO A 145 -2.24 2.81 1.71
C PRO A 145 -2.42 1.58 0.83
N LEU A 146 -1.76 0.48 1.23
CA LEU A 146 -2.05 -0.85 0.73
C LEU A 146 -2.45 -1.76 1.88
N LEU A 147 -3.31 -2.71 1.59
CA LEU A 147 -3.92 -3.59 2.56
C LEU A 147 -3.39 -5.01 2.38
N LEU A 148 -2.96 -5.59 3.48
CA LEU A 148 -2.68 -7.02 3.64
C LEU A 148 -3.37 -7.48 4.92
N PHE A 149 -3.88 -8.71 4.95
CA PHE A 149 -4.66 -9.21 6.11
C PHE A 149 -5.85 -8.32 6.52
N GLY A 150 -6.40 -7.56 5.57
CA GLY A 150 -7.51 -6.64 5.84
C GLY A 150 -7.12 -5.37 6.60
N ARG A 151 -5.83 -5.09 6.77
CA ARG A 151 -5.32 -3.89 7.46
C ARG A 151 -4.27 -3.15 6.63
N GLN A 152 -4.14 -1.85 6.89
CA GLN A 152 -3.10 -1.01 6.30
C GLN A 152 -1.70 -1.46 6.75
N GLN A 153 -0.68 -1.15 5.96
CA GLN A 153 0.73 -1.36 6.34
C GLN A 153 1.06 -0.69 7.69
N ASP A 154 1.95 -1.32 8.47
CA ASP A 154 2.42 -0.80 9.76
C ASP A 154 3.39 0.36 9.56
N PHE A 155 4.31 0.20 8.62
CA PHE A 155 5.26 1.22 8.23
C PHE A 155 5.68 1.06 6.77
N ALA A 156 6.22 2.14 6.22
CA ALA A 156 6.79 2.17 4.88
C ALA A 156 8.10 2.96 4.91
N TYR A 157 9.04 2.53 4.08
CA TYR A 157 10.34 3.16 3.90
C TYR A 157 10.56 3.48 2.42
N GLN A 158 11.33 4.53 2.16
CA GLN A 158 11.65 4.98 0.82
C GLN A 158 13.09 5.50 0.71
N GLN A 159 13.61 5.46 -0.51
CA GLN A 159 14.90 6.03 -0.86
C GLN A 159 14.76 6.78 -2.20
N GLU A 160 14.99 8.09 -2.15
CA GLU A 160 14.93 8.95 -3.34
C GLU A 160 16.17 8.77 -4.19
N VAL A 161 15.99 8.70 -5.52
CA VAL A 161 17.10 8.59 -6.47
C VAL A 161 17.52 9.99 -6.94
N ASP A 162 18.79 10.34 -6.77
CA ASP A 162 19.43 11.54 -7.34
C ASP A 162 18.68 12.87 -7.14
N GLY A 163 17.94 13.03 -6.04
CA GLY A 163 17.17 14.25 -5.79
C GLY A 163 15.86 14.36 -6.59
N ASN A 164 15.46 13.30 -7.29
CA ASN A 164 14.28 13.26 -8.14
C ASN A 164 13.07 12.66 -7.38
N PRO A 165 12.10 13.47 -6.95
CA PRO A 165 10.94 12.97 -6.20
C PRO A 165 10.02 12.05 -7.03
N ALA A 166 10.16 12.02 -8.35
CA ALA A 166 9.40 11.12 -9.22
C ALA A 166 9.97 9.69 -9.25
N GLN A 167 11.23 9.51 -8.83
CA GLN A 167 11.94 8.23 -8.86
C GLN A 167 12.39 7.85 -7.45
N ARG A 168 11.82 6.78 -6.93
CA ARG A 168 12.09 6.35 -5.56
C ARG A 168 11.86 4.86 -5.38
N HIS A 169 12.78 4.26 -4.65
CA HIS A 169 12.61 2.94 -4.06
C HIS A 169 11.63 3.06 -2.92
N HIS A 170 10.73 2.09 -2.76
CA HIS A 170 9.85 2.07 -1.60
C HIS A 170 9.41 0.66 -1.24
N VAL A 171 9.28 0.44 0.07
CA VAL A 171 8.87 -0.85 0.63
C VAL A 171 7.88 -0.64 1.76
N ARG A 172 6.82 -1.43 1.77
CA ARG A 172 5.77 -1.44 2.80
C ARG A 172 5.83 -2.74 3.59
N PHE A 173 5.53 -2.68 4.89
CA PHE A 173 5.63 -3.82 5.80
C PHE A 173 4.33 -4.08 6.54
N TRP A 174 4.02 -5.36 6.73
CA TRP A 174 2.88 -5.84 7.51
C TRP A 174 3.34 -6.95 8.45
N GLU A 175 3.10 -6.77 9.74
CA GLU A 175 3.25 -7.84 10.74
C GLU A 175 2.27 -8.98 10.42
N CYS A 176 2.77 -10.21 10.44
CA CYS A 176 1.96 -11.40 10.25
C CYS A 176 1.11 -11.67 11.50
N PRO A 177 -0.17 -12.08 11.35
CA PRO A 177 -0.98 -12.49 12.49
C PRO A 177 -0.32 -13.62 13.29
N GLU A 178 -0.54 -13.66 14.60
CA GLU A 178 0.04 -14.69 15.46
C GLU A 178 -0.31 -16.10 14.97
N GLY A 179 0.72 -16.94 14.83
CA GLY A 179 0.57 -18.32 14.38
C GLY A 179 0.25 -18.48 12.88
N TRP A 180 0.15 -17.40 12.11
CA TRP A 180 -0.06 -17.44 10.67
C TRP A 180 1.14 -18.06 9.94
N LEU A 181 0.87 -18.80 8.87
CA LEU A 181 1.88 -19.50 8.07
C LEU A 181 1.73 -19.11 6.61
N LEU A 182 2.86 -18.95 5.94
CA LEU A 182 2.90 -18.91 4.48
C LEU A 182 2.49 -20.27 3.89
N PRO A 183 2.02 -20.29 2.63
CA PRO A 183 1.95 -21.52 1.85
C PRO A 183 3.21 -22.38 2.00
N GLY A 184 3.05 -23.70 2.15
CA GLY A 184 4.17 -24.60 2.45
C GLY A 184 4.53 -24.70 3.94
N GLY A 185 3.89 -23.93 4.82
CA GLY A 185 4.07 -24.03 6.28
C GLY A 185 5.25 -23.22 6.83
N HIS A 186 5.81 -22.31 6.03
CA HIS A 186 6.90 -21.43 6.46
C HIS A 186 6.40 -20.39 7.46
N ARG A 187 7.19 -20.15 8.50
CA ARG A 187 6.95 -19.09 9.49
C ARG A 187 7.76 -17.87 9.11
N VAL A 188 7.08 -16.73 9.08
CA VAL A 188 7.68 -15.40 8.91
C VAL A 188 7.01 -14.44 9.88
N ASP A 189 7.74 -13.44 10.35
CA ASP A 189 7.22 -12.46 11.30
C ASP A 189 6.56 -11.29 10.54
N TRP A 190 7.11 -10.95 9.37
CA TRP A 190 6.63 -9.84 8.53
C TRP A 190 6.56 -10.22 7.06
N LEU A 191 5.65 -9.57 6.35
CA LEU A 191 5.60 -9.55 4.90
C LEU A 191 5.80 -8.15 4.39
N ALA A 192 6.39 -8.03 3.20
CA ALA A 192 6.67 -6.76 2.59
C ALA A 192 6.46 -6.76 1.07
N ALA A 193 6.17 -5.56 0.57
CA ALA A 193 5.99 -5.27 -0.84
C ALA A 193 6.90 -4.10 -1.22
N GLY A 194 7.97 -4.42 -1.95
CA GLY A 194 8.94 -3.48 -2.50
C GLY A 194 8.65 -3.17 -3.96
N THR A 195 8.56 -1.90 -4.33
CA THR A 195 8.40 -1.45 -5.72
C THR A 195 9.18 -0.16 -6.00
N PHE A 196 9.70 -0.03 -7.21
CA PHE A 196 10.41 1.18 -7.67
C PHE A 196 9.45 2.09 -8.43
N ASP A 197 9.30 3.35 -7.99
CA ASP A 197 8.56 4.36 -8.75
C ASP A 197 9.47 4.91 -9.88
N THR A 198 8.97 4.90 -11.12
CA THR A 198 9.73 5.38 -12.30
C THR A 198 9.34 6.79 -12.73
N ALA A 199 8.09 7.19 -12.51
CA ALA A 199 7.55 8.49 -12.89
C ALA A 199 6.21 8.80 -12.19
N VAL A 200 5.79 10.06 -12.21
CA VAL A 200 4.40 10.45 -11.91
C VAL A 200 3.56 10.34 -13.18
N GLY A 201 2.37 9.77 -13.08
CA GLY A 201 1.44 9.59 -14.19
C GLY A 201 -0.02 9.52 -13.75
N LEU A 202 -0.88 9.07 -14.67
CA LEU A 202 -2.26 8.76 -14.38
C LEU A 202 -2.46 7.24 -14.29
N SER A 203 -3.22 6.81 -13.30
CA SER A 203 -3.74 5.45 -13.20
C SER A 203 -4.61 5.14 -14.42
N LEU A 204 -4.39 3.98 -15.04
CA LEU A 204 -5.21 3.54 -16.17
C LEU A 204 -6.62 3.14 -15.76
N PHE A 205 -6.83 2.81 -14.48
CA PHE A 205 -8.12 2.34 -13.99
C PHE A 205 -8.94 3.45 -13.34
N THR A 206 -8.30 4.39 -12.65
CA THR A 206 -9.02 5.45 -11.92
C THR A 206 -8.81 6.84 -12.49
N PHE A 207 -7.89 7.04 -13.45
CA PHE A 207 -7.45 8.36 -13.92
C PHE A 207 -6.91 9.28 -12.82
N GLN A 208 -6.65 8.74 -11.62
CA GLN A 208 -6.02 9.48 -10.54
C GLN A 208 -4.55 9.72 -10.85
N VAL A 209 -4.02 10.85 -10.38
CA VAL A 209 -2.58 11.07 -10.34
C VAL A 209 -1.96 10.06 -9.37
N THR A 210 -1.01 9.28 -9.86
CA THR A 210 -0.29 8.23 -9.12
C THR A 210 1.15 8.15 -9.59
N HIS A 211 2.00 7.47 -8.83
CA HIS A 211 3.28 7.02 -9.37
C HIS A 211 3.08 5.78 -10.23
N ARG A 212 3.90 5.68 -11.29
CA ARG A 212 4.07 4.47 -12.09
C ARG A 212 5.20 3.67 -11.51
N ILE A 213 4.97 2.39 -11.30
CA ILE A 213 6.02 1.49 -10.83
C ILE A 213 6.78 0.84 -12.00
N ASP A 214 8.02 0.43 -11.76
CA ASP A 214 8.77 -0.39 -12.69
C ASP A 214 8.07 -1.74 -12.89
N ALA A 215 8.12 -2.26 -14.11
CA ALA A 215 7.48 -3.52 -14.42
C ALA A 215 8.20 -4.69 -13.75
N ASN A 216 9.53 -4.63 -13.61
CA ASN A 216 10.29 -5.70 -12.97
C ASN A 216 10.37 -5.49 -11.47
N THR A 217 9.44 -6.10 -10.73
CA THR A 217 9.43 -5.98 -9.26
C THR A 217 10.56 -6.76 -8.60
N ASP A 218 11.21 -7.68 -9.32
CA ASP A 218 12.32 -8.46 -8.80
C ASP A 218 13.60 -7.62 -8.71
N ILE A 219 13.80 -6.65 -9.61
CA ILE A 219 14.94 -5.71 -9.53
C ILE A 219 14.89 -4.92 -8.22
N GLU A 220 13.71 -4.39 -7.88
CA GLU A 220 13.53 -3.65 -6.63
C GLU A 220 13.67 -4.56 -5.41
N ARG A 221 13.07 -5.76 -5.46
CA ARG A 221 13.19 -6.75 -4.39
C ARG A 221 14.66 -7.05 -4.10
N ASP A 222 15.44 -7.32 -5.14
CA ASP A 222 16.85 -7.68 -5.03
C ASP A 222 17.68 -6.48 -4.55
N TYR A 223 17.34 -5.26 -4.97
CA TYR A 223 17.95 -4.03 -4.46
C TYR A 223 17.71 -3.84 -2.95
N ILE A 224 16.48 -4.05 -2.47
CA ILE A 224 16.18 -3.98 -1.03
C ILE A 224 17.01 -5.02 -0.26
N VAL A 225 17.08 -6.25 -0.77
CA VAL A 225 17.87 -7.32 -0.15
C VAL A 225 19.35 -6.94 -0.10
N GLU A 226 19.92 -6.50 -1.21
CA GLU A 226 21.32 -6.10 -1.32
C GLU A 226 21.66 -4.97 -0.34
N THR A 227 20.87 -3.89 -0.33
CA THR A 227 21.12 -2.73 0.55
C THR A 227 21.10 -3.09 2.03
N VAL A 228 20.20 -3.97 2.47
CA VAL A 228 20.11 -4.38 3.88
C VAL A 228 21.22 -5.36 4.27
N VAL A 229 21.60 -6.27 3.38
CA VAL A 229 22.71 -7.22 3.61
C VAL A 229 24.06 -6.49 3.65
N ASP A 230 24.28 -5.54 2.74
CA ASP A 230 25.52 -4.77 2.68
C ASP A 230 25.69 -3.84 3.89
N ALA A 231 24.57 -3.38 4.49
CA ALA A 231 24.59 -2.50 5.64
C ALA A 231 25.03 -3.20 6.94
N ASP A 232 24.71 -4.49 7.12
CA ASP A 232 25.10 -5.24 8.32
C ASP A 232 25.33 -6.75 8.03
N PRO A 233 26.55 -7.28 8.26
CA PRO A 233 26.90 -8.66 7.95
C PRO A 233 26.18 -9.72 8.80
N ARG A 234 25.40 -9.32 9.81
CA ARG A 234 24.57 -10.22 10.62
C ARG A 234 23.23 -10.53 9.98
N VAL A 235 22.82 -9.75 8.98
CA VAL A 235 21.61 -10.02 8.20
C VAL A 235 21.87 -11.25 7.33
N VAL A 236 20.96 -12.21 7.39
CA VAL A 236 21.02 -13.44 6.60
C VAL A 236 19.79 -13.51 5.71
N VAL A 237 19.92 -14.07 4.51
CA VAL A 237 18.81 -14.20 3.57
C VAL A 237 18.66 -15.66 3.16
N ASP A 238 17.45 -16.18 3.30
CA ASP A 238 17.02 -17.43 2.67
C ASP A 238 15.99 -17.12 1.57
N VAL A 239 15.73 -18.04 0.65
CA VAL A 239 14.79 -17.82 -0.45
C VAL A 239 13.82 -18.99 -0.58
N ILE A 240 12.52 -18.71 -0.43
CA ILE A 240 11.47 -19.64 -0.85
C ILE A 240 11.32 -19.54 -2.36
N LYS A 241 11.90 -20.50 -3.08
CA LYS A 241 11.76 -20.60 -4.54
C LYS A 241 10.35 -21.02 -4.94
N GLY A 242 9.80 -20.36 -5.94
CA GLY A 242 8.45 -20.64 -6.44
C GLY A 242 7.37 -20.45 -5.37
N PHE A 243 7.57 -19.49 -4.46
CA PHE A 243 6.57 -19.12 -3.45
C PHE A 243 5.22 -18.81 -4.08
N SER A 244 5.25 -18.09 -5.19
CA SER A 244 4.16 -17.99 -6.15
C SER A 244 4.64 -18.47 -7.52
N SER A 245 3.70 -18.76 -8.42
CA SER A 245 4.08 -18.89 -9.82
C SER A 245 4.56 -17.53 -10.32
N GLY A 246 5.69 -17.45 -11.03
CA GLY A 246 6.04 -16.24 -11.75
C GLY A 246 4.92 -15.81 -12.69
N TYR A 247 4.67 -14.51 -12.79
CA TYR A 247 3.52 -13.99 -13.54
C TYR A 247 3.80 -12.64 -14.19
N HIS A 248 3.01 -12.33 -15.22
CA HIS A 248 2.88 -11.00 -15.80
C HIS A 248 1.46 -10.52 -15.57
N ALA A 249 1.30 -9.37 -14.92
CA ALA A 249 0.00 -8.85 -14.54
C ALA A 249 -0.04 -7.32 -14.58
N ARG A 250 -1.12 -6.75 -14.04
CA ARG A 250 -1.20 -5.33 -13.71
C ARG A 250 -1.40 -5.12 -12.21
N ASN A 251 -0.96 -3.97 -11.70
CA ASN A 251 -1.28 -3.51 -10.35
C ASN A 251 -2.58 -2.67 -10.33
N GLY A 252 -2.99 -2.19 -9.15
CA GLY A 252 -4.19 -1.37 -8.98
C GLY A 252 -4.15 0.00 -9.67
N GLY A 253 -2.95 0.48 -10.05
CA GLY A 253 -2.78 1.66 -10.91
C GLY A 253 -2.87 1.34 -12.42
N GLY A 254 -2.84 0.05 -12.78
CA GLY A 254 -2.81 -0.42 -14.16
C GLY A 254 -1.42 -0.54 -14.77
N ASP A 255 -0.37 -0.32 -13.99
CA ASP A 255 1.02 -0.55 -14.41
C ASP A 255 1.26 -2.04 -14.61
N THR A 256 2.03 -2.38 -15.65
CA THR A 256 2.47 -3.76 -15.88
C THR A 256 3.42 -4.17 -14.76
N ILE A 257 3.29 -5.40 -14.28
CA ILE A 257 4.23 -6.02 -13.35
C ILE A 257 4.65 -7.39 -13.85
N HIS A 258 5.88 -7.79 -13.57
CA HIS A 258 6.37 -9.15 -13.72
C HIS A 258 7.30 -9.52 -12.58
N THR A 259 7.20 -10.78 -12.17
CA THR A 259 8.00 -11.38 -11.10
C THR A 259 8.28 -12.85 -11.40
N ASP A 260 9.43 -13.34 -10.96
CA ASP A 260 9.82 -14.76 -10.95
C ASP A 260 8.99 -15.60 -9.95
N GLY A 261 8.36 -14.95 -8.97
CA GLY A 261 7.54 -15.57 -7.94
C GLY A 261 8.31 -16.08 -6.72
N ASP A 262 9.61 -15.84 -6.62
CA ASP A 262 10.44 -16.18 -5.46
C ASP A 262 10.23 -15.19 -4.30
N LEU A 263 10.37 -15.68 -3.06
CA LEU A 263 10.21 -14.88 -1.85
C LEU A 263 11.46 -14.98 -0.96
N PRO A 264 12.37 -14.00 -1.02
CA PRO A 264 13.46 -13.83 -0.06
C PRO A 264 12.91 -13.57 1.34
N ILE A 265 13.50 -14.25 2.33
CA ILE A 265 13.29 -14.06 3.75
C ILE A 265 14.53 -13.40 4.33
N ILE A 266 14.41 -12.14 4.73
CA ILE A 266 15.48 -11.39 5.39
C ILE A 266 15.41 -11.64 6.90
N ASP A 267 16.42 -12.30 7.45
CA ASP A 267 16.54 -12.55 8.88
C ASP A 267 17.39 -11.48 9.57
N VAL A 268 16.73 -10.63 10.35
CA VAL A 268 17.35 -9.54 11.10
C VAL A 268 17.43 -9.84 12.60
N ARG A 269 17.11 -11.07 13.04
CA ARG A 269 17.06 -11.43 14.47
C ARG A 269 18.41 -11.34 15.18
N ALA A 270 19.52 -11.41 14.43
CA ALA A 270 20.87 -11.26 14.95
C ALA A 270 21.27 -9.79 15.22
N LEU A 271 20.45 -8.82 14.78
CA LEU A 271 20.68 -7.41 15.10
C LEU A 271 20.34 -7.12 16.57
N PRO A 272 21.14 -6.29 17.25
CA PRO A 272 20.90 -5.94 18.64
C PRO A 272 19.82 -4.84 18.67
N LEU A 273 18.81 -5.01 19.52
CA LEU A 273 17.88 -3.91 19.79
C LEU A 273 18.67 -2.71 20.32
N ARG A 274 18.32 -1.51 19.84
CA ARG A 274 18.85 -0.27 20.42
C ARG A 274 18.50 -0.21 21.90
N GLU A 275 19.39 0.35 22.73
CA GLU A 275 19.18 0.40 24.19
C GLU A 275 17.88 1.11 24.60
N GLU A 276 17.40 2.04 23.77
CA GLU A 276 16.14 2.76 23.97
C GLU A 276 14.89 1.88 23.69
N ASP A 277 15.06 0.82 22.90
CA ASP A 277 14.00 -0.10 22.45
C ASP A 277 14.07 -1.47 23.15
N ALA A 278 15.06 -1.69 24.02
CA ALA A 278 15.16 -2.91 24.80
C ALA A 278 13.99 -2.99 25.79
N PRO A 279 13.28 -4.12 25.90
CA PRO A 279 12.19 -4.25 26.86
C PRO A 279 12.73 -3.92 28.26
N VAL A 280 12.08 -2.96 28.93
CA VAL A 280 12.41 -2.57 30.29
C VAL A 280 12.47 -3.84 31.13
N ARG A 281 13.66 -4.21 31.58
CA ARG A 281 13.81 -5.31 32.54
C ARG A 281 13.05 -4.88 33.78
N GLU A 282 11.86 -5.43 34.01
CA GLU A 282 11.20 -5.34 35.29
C GLU A 282 12.16 -5.90 36.34
N GLY A 283 12.84 -5.00 37.03
CA GLY A 283 13.73 -5.35 38.12
C GLY A 283 12.89 -6.01 39.21
N THR A 284 13.19 -7.28 39.49
CA THR A 284 12.76 -7.93 40.71
C THR A 284 13.12 -7.03 41.91
N PRO A 285 12.17 -6.65 42.78
CA PRO A 285 12.50 -5.82 43.91
C PRO A 285 13.32 -6.62 44.94
N ARG A 286 14.59 -6.19 45.08
CA ARG A 286 15.60 -6.45 46.13
C ARG A 286 16.05 -7.88 46.39
#